data_AF-A0A7H0IEW6-F1
#
_entry.id   AF-A0A7H0IEW6-F1
#
_cell.length_a   1.000
_cell.length_b   1.000
_cell.length_c   1.000
_cell.angle_alpha   90.00
_cell.angle_beta   90.00
_cell.angle_gamma   90.00
#
_symmetry.space_group_name_H-M   'P 1'
#
loop_
_entity.id
_entity.type
_entity.pdbx_description
1 polymer ?
#
loop_
_entity_poly.entity_id
_entity_poly.type
_entity_poly.pdbx_seq_one_letter_code
_entity_poly.pdbx_strand_id
1 'polypeptide(L)'
;MVKIRHISSGDPRRQGRVLSLGPLLDEAFQEREVALDVYTLTSESLSAHMVAQLERIYSGQIAPERLALRMLLPTGNLPYPRTQGDPEDGRLQQRLETMTQQHVKTLTRQFTELKTQGAVRDVSLDIRYVPLTPTFKLYLLNDRTALFGPYQVVERRITLDSGAEVDALDVLGLGATLTHQVRDSDPNSAPTAFVDSMRTWFESVWKYLAK
;
A
#
# COMPACT_ATOMS: atom_id res chain seq x y z
N MET A 1 -12.43 -12.66 -34.46
CA MET A 1 -13.52 -12.11 -33.61
C MET A 1 -13.20 -12.50 -32.16
N VAL A 2 -12.46 -11.63 -31.45
CA VAL A 2 -11.99 -11.92 -30.08
C VAL A 2 -13.14 -11.60 -29.13
N LYS A 3 -13.64 -12.62 -28.44
CA LYS A 3 -14.75 -12.51 -27.50
C LYS A 3 -14.20 -11.86 -26.22
N ILE A 4 -14.22 -10.52 -26.18
CA ILE A 4 -13.93 -9.75 -24.98
C ILE A 4 -15.00 -10.14 -23.95
N ARG A 5 -14.64 -10.98 -22.98
CA ARG A 5 -15.47 -11.19 -21.80
C ARG A 5 -15.40 -9.88 -21.01
N HIS A 6 -16.45 -9.06 -21.13
CA HIS A 6 -16.74 -8.04 -20.12
C HIS A 6 -16.92 -8.77 -18.79
N ILE A 7 -15.94 -8.64 -17.91
CA ILE A 7 -16.02 -9.16 -16.55
C ILE A 7 -16.76 -8.09 -15.76
N SER A 8 -18.06 -8.33 -15.54
CA SER A 8 -18.93 -7.43 -14.79
C SER A 8 -18.46 -7.31 -13.34
N SER A 9 -18.49 -6.08 -12.81
CA SER A 9 -18.12 -5.64 -11.45
C SER A 9 -19.05 -6.20 -10.34
N GLY A 10 -19.52 -7.44 -10.45
CA GLY A 10 -20.56 -7.99 -9.57
C GLY A 10 -20.61 -9.51 -9.49
N ASP A 11 -19.49 -10.23 -9.50
CA ASP A 11 -19.50 -11.66 -9.20
C ASP A 11 -19.66 -11.87 -7.68
N PRO A 12 -20.82 -12.37 -7.19
CA PRO A 12 -21.09 -12.56 -5.76
C PRO A 12 -20.12 -13.55 -5.08
N ARG A 13 -19.32 -14.31 -5.86
CA ARG A 13 -18.29 -15.22 -5.35
C ARG A 13 -17.01 -14.53 -4.83
N ARG A 14 -16.91 -13.20 -4.93
CA ARG A 14 -15.73 -12.43 -4.47
C ARG A 14 -15.95 -11.59 -3.20
N GLN A 15 -17.16 -11.51 -2.68
CA GLN A 15 -17.45 -10.76 -1.45
C GLN A 15 -16.73 -11.42 -0.26
N GLY A 16 -15.84 -10.67 0.40
CA GLY A 16 -15.18 -11.10 1.65
C GLY A 16 -13.99 -12.04 1.51
N ARG A 17 -13.39 -12.20 0.31
CA ARG A 17 -12.21 -13.07 0.14
C ARG A 17 -10.93 -12.38 0.60
N VAL A 18 -10.12 -13.07 1.40
CA VAL A 18 -8.72 -12.73 1.64
C VAL A 18 -7.99 -12.76 0.31
N LEU A 19 -7.56 -11.60 -0.16
CA LEU A 19 -6.79 -11.47 -1.40
C LEU A 19 -5.43 -10.85 -1.07
N SER A 20 -4.39 -11.35 -1.74
CA SER A 20 -3.09 -10.69 -1.75
C SER A 20 -3.17 -9.39 -2.55
N LEU A 21 -2.26 -8.46 -2.25
CA LEU A 21 -2.21 -7.13 -2.87
C LEU A 21 -1.99 -7.20 -4.40
N GLY A 22 -1.14 -8.11 -4.87
CA GLY A 22 -0.76 -8.23 -6.29
C GLY A 22 -1.92 -8.31 -7.27
N PRO A 23 -2.81 -9.32 -7.20
CA PRO A 23 -3.93 -9.47 -8.13
C PRO A 23 -4.88 -8.27 -8.19
N LEU A 24 -4.99 -7.50 -7.10
CA LEU A 24 -5.86 -6.33 -7.04
C LEU A 24 -5.19 -5.08 -7.60
N LEU A 25 -3.88 -4.94 -7.43
CA LEU A 25 -3.11 -3.97 -8.20
C LEU A 25 -3.13 -4.32 -9.68
N ASP A 26 -3.01 -5.60 -10.05
CA ASP A 26 -3.09 -6.04 -11.45
C ASP A 26 -4.40 -5.63 -12.11
N GLU A 27 -5.52 -5.69 -11.38
CA GLU A 27 -6.84 -5.25 -11.83
C GLU A 27 -6.91 -3.72 -11.95
N ALA A 28 -6.48 -2.99 -10.91
CA ALA A 28 -6.49 -1.53 -10.90
C ALA A 28 -5.66 -0.92 -12.06
N PHE A 29 -4.52 -1.53 -12.38
CA PHE A 29 -3.61 -1.07 -13.44
C PHE A 29 -4.09 -1.37 -14.87
N GLN A 30 -5.21 -2.08 -15.04
CA GLN A 30 -5.86 -2.22 -16.35
C GLN A 30 -6.63 -0.96 -16.77
N GLU A 31 -6.92 -0.07 -15.82
CA GLU A 31 -7.70 1.14 -16.09
C GLU A 31 -6.84 2.25 -16.70
N ARG A 32 -7.47 3.15 -17.45
CA ARG A 32 -6.79 4.32 -18.04
C ARG A 32 -6.31 5.31 -16.97
N GLU A 33 -7.03 5.41 -15.87
CA GLU A 33 -6.67 6.23 -14.73
C GLU A 33 -6.46 5.34 -13.51
N VAL A 34 -5.24 5.33 -13.01
CA VAL A 34 -4.85 4.59 -11.81
C VAL A 34 -4.61 5.59 -10.70
N ALA A 35 -5.41 5.52 -9.63
CA ALA A 35 -5.29 6.36 -8.46
C ALA A 35 -5.15 5.49 -7.22
N LEU A 36 -4.09 5.72 -6.45
CA LEU A 36 -3.73 4.94 -5.26
C LEU A 36 -3.58 5.88 -4.07
N ASP A 37 -4.34 5.63 -3.01
CA ASP A 37 -4.12 6.27 -1.70
C ASP A 37 -3.74 5.21 -0.67
N VAL A 38 -2.56 5.36 -0.08
CA VAL A 38 -1.95 4.29 0.73
C VAL A 38 -1.54 4.80 2.11
N TYR A 39 -1.92 4.06 3.15
CA TYR A 39 -1.40 4.22 4.51
C TYR A 39 -0.71 2.93 4.94
N THR A 40 0.58 3.00 5.29
CA THR A 40 1.41 1.82 5.52
C THR A 40 2.60 2.10 6.43
N LEU A 41 3.20 1.06 7.01
CA LEU A 41 4.36 1.18 7.90
C LEU A 41 5.65 1.48 7.13
N THR A 42 5.96 0.70 6.08
CA THR A 42 7.22 0.80 5.33
C THR A 42 7.07 0.94 3.82
N SER A 43 5.89 0.65 3.27
CA SER A 43 5.62 0.50 1.82
C SER A 43 6.29 -0.69 1.11
N GLU A 44 6.93 -1.61 1.85
CA GLU A 44 7.64 -2.78 1.29
C GLU A 44 6.82 -3.55 0.25
N SER A 45 5.61 -4.01 0.61
CA SER A 45 4.74 -4.77 -0.29
C SER A 45 4.34 -3.98 -1.54
N LEU A 46 4.06 -2.67 -1.38
CA LEU A 46 3.69 -1.80 -2.50
C LEU A 46 4.85 -1.66 -3.48
N SER A 47 6.04 -1.36 -2.96
CA SER A 47 7.25 -1.18 -3.75
C SER A 47 7.57 -2.43 -4.58
N ALA A 48 7.44 -3.62 -3.99
CA ALA A 48 7.64 -4.89 -4.68
C ALA A 48 6.63 -5.09 -5.83
N HIS A 49 5.33 -4.88 -5.58
CA HIS A 49 4.31 -5.05 -6.62
C HIS A 49 4.35 -3.96 -7.70
N MET A 50 4.83 -2.76 -7.38
CA MET A 50 4.99 -1.69 -8.36
C MET A 50 6.02 -2.06 -9.44
N VAL A 51 7.10 -2.77 -9.09
CA VAL A 51 8.07 -3.29 -10.08
C VAL A 51 7.35 -4.08 -11.18
N ALA A 52 6.49 -5.02 -10.78
CA ALA A 52 5.75 -5.86 -11.72
C ALA A 52 4.80 -5.05 -12.61
N GLN A 53 4.15 -4.01 -12.09
CA GLN A 53 3.26 -3.16 -12.91
C GLN A 53 4.06 -2.35 -13.93
N LEU A 54 5.21 -1.80 -13.54
CA LEU A 54 6.06 -1.02 -14.44
C LEU A 54 6.61 -1.87 -15.58
N GLU A 55 7.02 -3.12 -15.33
CA GLU A 55 7.43 -4.04 -16.40
C GLU A 55 6.31 -4.27 -17.43
N ARG A 56 5.06 -4.37 -16.96
CA ARG A 56 3.89 -4.53 -17.83
C ARG A 56 3.58 -3.26 -18.62
N ILE A 57 3.82 -2.08 -18.05
CA ILE A 57 3.72 -0.80 -18.77
C ILE A 57 4.80 -0.71 -19.85
N TYR A 58 6.07 -0.97 -19.52
CA TYR A 58 7.18 -0.86 -20.46
C TYR A 58 7.11 -1.88 -21.61
N SER A 59 6.54 -3.06 -21.36
CA SER A 59 6.29 -4.06 -22.40
C SER A 59 5.02 -3.81 -23.22
N GLY A 60 4.23 -2.77 -22.90
CA GLY A 60 2.99 -2.43 -23.59
C GLY A 60 1.83 -3.39 -23.30
N GLN A 61 1.94 -4.22 -22.27
CA GLN A 61 0.85 -5.12 -21.85
C GLN A 61 -0.31 -4.35 -21.20
N ILE A 62 -0.01 -3.24 -20.55
CA ILE A 62 -0.96 -2.26 -20.03
C ILE A 62 -0.48 -0.85 -20.41
N ALA A 63 -1.41 0.10 -20.51
CA ALA A 63 -1.11 1.46 -20.92
C ALA A 63 -2.02 2.46 -20.18
N PRO A 64 -1.83 2.63 -18.85
CA PRO A 64 -2.53 3.68 -18.13
C PRO A 64 -2.10 5.04 -18.69
N GLU A 65 -3.05 5.97 -18.79
CA GLU A 65 -2.79 7.35 -19.22
C GLU A 65 -2.43 8.23 -18.03
N ARG A 66 -2.95 7.88 -16.85
CA ARG A 66 -2.68 8.56 -15.59
C ARG A 66 -2.33 7.55 -14.50
N LEU A 67 -1.27 7.84 -13.74
CA LEU A 67 -0.87 7.11 -12.54
C LEU A 67 -0.59 8.09 -11.40
N ALA A 68 -1.46 8.10 -10.39
CA ALA A 68 -1.33 8.92 -9.20
C ALA A 68 -1.19 8.05 -7.94
N LEU A 69 -0.16 8.31 -7.13
CA LEU A 69 0.03 7.68 -5.83
C LEU A 69 0.19 8.76 -4.74
N ARG A 70 -0.72 8.77 -3.76
CA ARG A 70 -0.55 9.46 -2.49
C ARG A 70 -0.27 8.45 -1.39
N MET A 71 0.77 8.69 -0.59
CA MET A 71 1.17 7.76 0.46
C MET A 71 1.42 8.48 1.78
N LEU A 72 0.82 7.94 2.83
CA LEU A 72 1.01 8.34 4.21
C LEU A 72 1.91 7.31 4.91
N LEU A 73 3.05 7.76 5.40
CA LEU A 73 3.99 6.98 6.19
C LEU A 73 4.03 7.49 7.63
N PRO A 74 4.23 6.62 8.63
CA PRO A 74 4.38 7.06 10.01
C PRO A 74 5.71 7.80 10.22
N THR A 75 5.75 8.65 11.25
CA THR A 75 6.98 9.25 11.76
C THR A 75 6.96 9.28 13.29
N GLY A 76 8.14 9.46 13.90
CA GLY A 76 8.32 9.47 15.34
C GLY A 76 8.62 8.08 15.92
N ASN A 77 8.62 8.00 17.25
CA ASN A 77 8.96 6.78 17.97
C ASN A 77 7.78 5.80 17.97
N LEU A 78 7.92 4.68 17.25
CA LEU A 78 6.85 3.70 17.12
C LEU A 78 6.91 2.64 18.24
N PRO A 79 5.78 2.04 18.63
CA PRO A 79 5.77 0.96 19.60
C PRO A 79 6.31 -0.37 19.03
N TYR A 80 6.47 -0.47 17.71
CA TYR A 80 7.07 -1.61 17.02
C TYR A 80 7.83 -1.15 15.75
N PRO A 81 8.85 -1.90 15.31
CA PRO A 81 9.46 -3.01 16.03
C PRO A 81 10.28 -2.54 17.24
N ARG A 82 10.35 -3.35 18.31
CA ARG A 82 11.16 -3.06 19.51
C ARG A 82 11.82 -4.31 20.07
N THR A 83 12.99 -4.14 20.66
CA THR A 83 13.72 -5.23 21.31
C THR A 83 12.97 -5.68 22.57
N GLN A 84 12.79 -6.99 22.71
CA GLN A 84 12.10 -7.55 23.86
C GLN A 84 12.95 -7.38 25.13
N GLY A 85 12.34 -6.83 26.17
CA GLY A 85 13.03 -6.57 27.46
C GLY A 85 13.96 -5.35 27.46
N ASP A 86 14.16 -4.69 26.32
CA ASP A 86 14.96 -3.46 26.21
C ASP A 86 14.29 -2.44 25.25
N PRO A 87 13.27 -1.69 25.72
CA PRO A 87 12.53 -0.74 24.88
C PRO A 87 13.35 0.48 24.41
N GLU A 88 14.53 0.71 25.01
CA GLU A 88 15.43 1.82 24.68
C GLU A 88 16.46 1.43 23.60
N ASP A 89 16.57 0.14 23.25
CA ASP A 89 17.38 -0.32 22.14
C ASP A 89 16.80 0.13 20.79
N GLY A 90 17.37 1.23 20.27
CA GLY A 90 16.95 1.87 19.03
C GLY A 90 17.30 1.12 17.74
N ARG A 91 18.04 0.00 17.79
CA ARG A 91 18.53 -0.69 16.57
C ARG A 91 17.40 -1.12 15.64
N LEU A 92 16.27 -1.58 16.19
CA LEU A 92 15.12 -2.00 15.38
C LEU A 92 14.34 -0.81 14.80
N GLN A 93 14.24 0.30 15.52
CA GLN A 93 13.66 1.54 14.99
C GLN A 93 14.52 2.11 13.85
N GLN A 94 15.85 2.18 14.03
CA GLN A 94 16.77 2.63 12.99
C GLN A 94 16.72 1.72 11.76
N ARG A 95 16.59 0.41 11.96
CA ARG A 95 16.40 -0.56 10.89
C ARG A 95 15.10 -0.30 10.12
N LEU A 96 13.99 -0.09 10.82
CA LEU A 96 12.69 0.24 10.22
C LEU A 96 12.78 1.52 9.38
N GLU A 97 13.36 2.58 9.93
CA GLU A 97 13.57 3.85 9.22
C GLU A 97 14.38 3.64 7.94
N THR A 98 15.48 2.88 8.03
CA THR A 98 16.34 2.57 6.88
C THR A 98 15.56 1.82 5.78
N MET A 99 14.78 0.81 6.15
CA MET A 99 13.92 0.08 5.20
C MET A 99 12.89 1.01 4.54
N THR A 100 12.20 1.82 5.34
CA THR A 100 11.20 2.77 4.84
C THR A 100 11.82 3.74 3.84
N GLN A 101 12.99 4.31 4.14
CA GLN A 101 13.69 5.21 3.22
C GLN A 101 14.13 4.51 1.92
N GLN A 102 14.55 3.25 1.99
CA GLN A 102 14.90 2.46 0.81
C GLN A 102 13.70 2.22 -0.12
N HIS A 103 12.53 1.89 0.44
CA HIS A 103 11.31 1.69 -0.36
C HIS A 103 10.77 3.01 -0.93
N VAL A 104 10.80 4.09 -0.15
CA VAL A 104 10.49 5.45 -0.65
C VAL A 104 11.39 5.81 -1.82
N LYS A 105 12.71 5.66 -1.68
CA LYS A 105 13.67 5.93 -2.77
C LYS A 105 13.39 5.09 -4.00
N THR A 106 13.02 3.82 -3.82
CA THR A 106 12.66 2.91 -4.92
C THR A 106 11.43 3.40 -5.67
N LEU A 107 10.35 3.73 -4.95
CA LEU A 107 9.12 4.27 -5.54
C LEU A 107 9.37 5.62 -6.25
N THR A 108 10.12 6.53 -5.63
CA THR A 108 10.47 7.81 -6.24
C THR A 108 11.24 7.62 -7.54
N ARG A 109 12.22 6.71 -7.57
CA ARG A 109 12.96 6.38 -8.79
C ARG A 109 12.04 5.83 -9.88
N GLN A 110 11.18 4.86 -9.53
CA GLN A 110 10.21 4.25 -10.44
C GLN A 110 9.28 5.27 -11.10
N PHE A 111 8.68 6.18 -10.32
CA PHE A 111 7.80 7.23 -10.84
C PHE A 111 8.58 8.27 -11.67
N THR A 112 9.81 8.58 -11.29
CA THR A 112 10.68 9.48 -12.06
C THR A 112 11.05 8.87 -13.42
N GLU A 113 11.34 7.58 -13.48
CA GLU A 113 11.64 6.85 -14.72
C GLU A 113 10.42 6.83 -15.66
N LEU A 114 9.23 6.53 -15.14
CA LEU A 114 7.98 6.58 -15.91
C LEU A 114 7.76 7.94 -16.58
N LYS A 115 7.96 9.02 -15.81
CA LYS A 115 7.83 10.39 -16.30
C LYS A 115 8.91 10.74 -17.34
N THR A 116 10.15 10.33 -17.10
CA THR A 116 11.29 10.64 -17.98
C THR A 116 11.17 9.94 -19.33
N GLN A 117 10.71 8.69 -19.34
CA GLN A 117 10.51 7.92 -20.57
C GLN A 117 9.21 8.26 -21.30
N GLY A 118 8.31 9.03 -20.67
CA GLY A 118 6.98 9.30 -21.22
C GLY A 118 6.12 8.04 -21.35
N ALA A 119 6.40 7.00 -20.56
CA ALA A 119 5.69 5.72 -20.61
C ALA A 119 4.24 5.84 -20.13
N VAL A 120 3.95 6.84 -19.29
CA VAL A 120 2.61 7.24 -18.85
C VAL A 120 2.51 8.76 -18.99
N ARG A 121 1.39 9.25 -19.53
CA ARG A 121 1.23 10.66 -19.88
C ARG A 121 1.17 11.58 -18.65
N ASP A 122 0.45 11.16 -17.61
CA ASP A 122 0.31 11.91 -16.36
C ASP A 122 0.73 11.04 -15.17
N VAL A 123 1.77 11.48 -14.43
CA VAL A 123 2.36 10.70 -13.33
C VAL A 123 2.57 11.62 -12.14
N SER A 124 1.99 11.25 -10.98
CA SER A 124 2.16 11.97 -9.73
C SER A 124 2.48 11.03 -8.56
N LEU A 125 3.47 11.41 -7.76
CA LEU A 125 3.83 10.73 -6.52
C LEU A 125 3.93 11.76 -5.40
N ASP A 126 3.08 11.62 -4.40
CA ASP A 126 3.11 12.44 -3.19
C ASP A 126 3.26 11.53 -1.97
N ILE A 127 4.36 11.67 -1.25
CA ILE A 127 4.63 10.92 -0.03
C ILE A 127 4.71 11.92 1.11
N ARG A 128 3.90 11.72 2.15
CA ARG A 128 3.87 12.56 3.34
C ARG A 128 3.99 11.73 4.61
N TYR A 129 4.46 12.37 5.66
CA TYR A 129 4.66 11.73 6.95
C TYR A 129 3.62 12.18 7.96
N VAL A 130 3.12 11.25 8.78
CA VAL A 130 2.09 11.49 9.79
C VAL A 130 2.51 10.99 11.16
N PRO A 131 2.22 11.74 12.24
CA PRO A 131 2.56 11.34 13.62
C PRO A 131 1.55 10.32 14.17
N LEU A 132 1.24 9.28 13.38
CA LEU A 132 0.33 8.21 13.76
C LEU A 132 1.10 6.89 13.83
N THR A 133 0.87 6.14 14.90
CA THR A 133 1.25 4.73 14.93
C THR A 133 0.32 3.96 13.99
N PRO A 134 0.84 3.26 12.97
CA PRO A 134 0.00 2.56 12.02
C PRO A 134 -0.52 1.25 12.60
N THR A 135 -1.75 1.26 13.10
CA THR A 135 -2.44 0.05 13.59
C THR A 135 -3.07 -0.79 12.48
N PHE A 136 -3.13 -0.26 11.26
CA PHE A 136 -3.58 -0.96 10.06
C PHE A 136 -2.85 -0.46 8.82
N LYS A 137 -2.86 -1.27 7.76
CA LYS A 137 -2.50 -0.88 6.40
C LYS A 137 -3.77 -0.68 5.58
N LEU A 138 -3.78 0.36 4.75
CA LEU A 138 -4.89 0.72 3.87
C LEU A 138 -4.36 0.97 2.46
N TYR A 139 -5.04 0.40 1.46
CA TYR A 139 -4.89 0.74 0.06
C TYR A 139 -6.26 1.08 -0.50
N LEU A 140 -6.46 2.32 -0.94
CA LEU A 140 -7.63 2.71 -1.73
C LEU A 140 -7.21 2.72 -3.20
N LEU A 141 -7.91 1.97 -4.03
CA LEU A 141 -7.61 1.79 -5.45
C LEU A 141 -8.76 2.36 -6.29
N ASN A 142 -8.43 3.29 -7.18
CA ASN A 142 -9.32 3.92 -8.16
C ASN A 142 -10.64 4.43 -7.55
N ASP A 143 -10.57 4.98 -6.34
CA ASP A 143 -11.70 5.41 -5.51
C ASP A 143 -12.80 4.36 -5.25
N ARG A 144 -12.65 3.12 -5.74
CA ARG A 144 -13.70 2.09 -5.76
C ARG A 144 -13.42 0.95 -4.81
N THR A 145 -12.16 0.64 -4.56
CA THR A 145 -11.76 -0.53 -3.78
C THR A 145 -10.94 -0.11 -2.57
N ALA A 146 -11.23 -0.72 -1.41
CA ALA A 146 -10.41 -0.60 -0.22
C ALA A 146 -9.84 -1.97 0.17
N LEU A 147 -8.53 -2.00 0.41
CA LEU A 147 -7.84 -3.11 1.06
C LEU A 147 -7.37 -2.70 2.43
N PHE A 148 -7.77 -3.46 3.43
CA PHE A 148 -7.51 -3.12 4.82
C PHE A 148 -6.95 -4.32 5.57
N GLY A 149 -5.93 -4.12 6.40
CA GLY A 149 -5.39 -5.18 7.24
C GLY A 149 -4.80 -4.64 8.53
N PRO A 150 -5.21 -5.13 9.71
CA PRO A 150 -4.58 -4.72 10.97
C PRO A 150 -3.11 -5.17 11.00
N TYR A 151 -2.28 -4.37 11.66
CA TYR A 151 -0.93 -4.79 12.03
C TYR A 151 -1.02 -5.62 13.31
N GLN A 152 -0.92 -6.94 13.18
CA GLN A 152 -0.87 -7.85 14.32
C GLN A 152 0.53 -7.82 14.93
N VAL A 153 0.61 -7.50 16.22
CA VAL A 153 1.84 -7.56 17.00
C VAL A 153 2.19 -9.03 17.27
N VAL A 154 3.44 -9.40 17.02
CA VAL A 154 3.97 -10.75 17.18
C VAL A 154 5.36 -10.69 17.81
N GLU A 155 5.72 -11.76 18.51
CA GLU A 155 7.11 -12.03 18.88
C GLU A 155 7.81 -12.71 17.70
N ARG A 156 8.97 -12.19 17.29
CA ARG A 156 9.82 -12.86 16.31
C ARG A 156 11.28 -12.50 16.46
N ARG A 157 12.15 -13.38 15.97
CA ARG A 157 13.58 -13.11 15.85
C ARG A 157 13.87 -12.33 14.57
N ILE A 158 14.60 -11.24 14.69
CA ILE A 158 15.06 -10.40 13.57
C ILE A 158 16.58 -10.48 13.49
N THR A 159 17.08 -10.88 12.33
CA THR A 159 18.50 -10.77 12.00
C THR A 159 18.80 -9.36 11.47
N LEU A 160 19.74 -8.67 12.10
CA LEU A 160 20.24 -7.36 11.66
C LEU A 160 21.28 -7.52 10.56
N ASP A 161 21.60 -6.44 9.85
CA ASP A 161 22.63 -6.43 8.80
C ASP A 161 24.02 -6.81 9.32
N SER A 162 24.28 -6.62 10.62
CA SER A 162 25.51 -7.07 11.29
C SER A 162 25.59 -8.59 11.50
N GLY A 163 24.52 -9.33 11.21
CA GLY A 163 24.36 -10.74 11.54
C GLY A 163 23.88 -11.00 12.98
N ALA A 164 23.75 -9.98 13.82
CA ALA A 164 23.20 -10.14 15.16
C ALA A 164 21.71 -10.50 15.11
N GLU A 165 21.28 -11.39 15.99
CA GLU A 165 19.87 -11.75 16.15
C GLU A 165 19.26 -11.03 17.36
N VAL A 166 18.05 -10.51 17.21
CA VAL A 166 17.32 -9.79 18.24
C VAL A 166 15.91 -10.37 18.37
N ASP A 167 15.51 -10.73 19.59
CA ASP A 167 14.11 -11.07 19.88
C ASP A 167 13.29 -9.77 19.97
N ALA A 168 12.26 -9.68 19.15
CA ALA A 168 11.54 -8.45 18.89
C ALA A 168 10.03 -8.61 19.07
N LEU A 169 9.39 -7.55 19.56
CA LEU A 169 7.99 -7.28 19.30
C LEU A 169 7.89 -6.54 17.96
N ASP A 170 7.28 -7.16 16.96
CA ASP A 170 7.17 -6.63 15.60
C ASP A 170 5.74 -6.77 15.08
N VAL A 171 5.46 -6.25 13.88
CA VAL A 171 4.19 -6.42 13.18
C VAL A 171 4.37 -7.03 11.80
N LEU A 172 3.44 -7.90 11.41
CA LEU A 172 3.52 -8.57 10.12
C LEU A 172 3.10 -7.64 8.96
N GLY A 173 4.09 -7.20 8.19
CA GLY A 173 3.91 -6.44 6.96
C GLY A 173 3.58 -7.33 5.76
N LEU A 174 4.56 -8.14 5.35
CA LEU A 174 4.49 -9.04 4.19
C LEU A 174 3.65 -10.29 4.49
N GLY A 175 2.81 -10.71 3.54
CA GLY A 175 1.96 -11.90 3.69
C GLY A 175 0.74 -11.75 4.60
N ALA A 176 0.53 -10.56 5.18
CA ALA A 176 -0.67 -10.30 5.98
C ALA A 176 -1.94 -10.34 5.11
N THR A 177 -2.97 -10.99 5.65
CA THR A 177 -4.31 -11.03 5.09
C THR A 177 -4.93 -9.64 5.03
N LEU A 178 -5.38 -9.24 3.84
CA LEU A 178 -6.18 -8.02 3.62
C LEU A 178 -7.65 -8.39 3.45
N THR A 179 -8.53 -7.66 4.11
CA THR A 179 -9.94 -7.62 3.75
C THR A 179 -10.11 -6.77 2.50
N HIS A 180 -10.98 -7.22 1.60
CA HIS A 180 -11.23 -6.60 0.31
C HIS A 180 -12.67 -6.11 0.26
N GLN A 181 -12.85 -4.80 0.15
CA GLN A 181 -14.16 -4.15 0.03
C GLN A 181 -14.21 -3.36 -1.27
N VAL A 182 -15.30 -3.50 -2.03
CA VAL A 182 -15.51 -2.82 -3.31
C VAL A 182 -16.84 -2.12 -3.24
N ARG A 183 -16.89 -0.85 -3.65
CA ARG A 183 -18.17 -0.14 -3.81
C ARG A 183 -19.06 -0.90 -4.78
N ASP A 184 -20.34 -0.96 -4.48
CA ASP A 184 -21.37 -1.45 -5.38
C ASP A 184 -22.35 -0.32 -5.74
N SER A 185 -23.42 -0.67 -6.45
CA SER A 185 -24.43 0.29 -6.88
C SER A 185 -25.30 0.82 -5.74
N ASP A 186 -25.28 0.17 -4.57
CA ASP A 186 -26.03 0.63 -3.41
C ASP A 186 -25.14 1.52 -2.53
N PRO A 187 -25.42 2.84 -2.46
CA PRO A 187 -24.62 3.75 -1.64
C PRO A 187 -24.70 3.44 -0.14
N ASN A 188 -25.70 2.66 0.29
CA ASN A 188 -25.89 2.29 1.70
C ASN A 188 -25.40 0.88 2.03
N SER A 189 -24.80 0.17 1.06
CA SER A 189 -24.24 -1.15 1.33
C SER A 189 -23.03 -1.06 2.26
N ALA A 190 -22.82 -2.09 3.07
CA ALA A 190 -21.69 -2.13 4.00
C ALA A 190 -20.31 -1.98 3.31
N PRO A 191 -20.05 -2.60 2.13
CA PRO A 191 -18.80 -2.38 1.40
C PRO A 191 -18.64 -0.93 0.92
N THR A 192 -19.70 -0.32 0.35
CA THR A 192 -19.65 1.08 -0.10
C THR A 192 -19.40 2.04 1.08
N ALA A 193 -20.14 1.86 2.17
CA ALA A 193 -19.96 2.65 3.40
C ALA A 193 -18.55 2.52 3.98
N PHE A 194 -17.95 1.32 3.94
CA PHE A 194 -16.58 1.11 4.39
C PHE A 194 -15.56 1.86 3.52
N VAL A 195 -15.67 1.74 2.19
CA VAL A 195 -14.77 2.44 1.26
C VAL A 195 -14.89 3.95 1.42
N ASP A 196 -16.10 4.49 1.52
CA ASP A 196 -16.33 5.92 1.74
C ASP A 196 -15.80 6.41 3.08
N SER A 197 -15.97 5.62 4.14
CA SER A 197 -15.42 5.93 5.46
C SER A 197 -13.88 5.99 5.44
N MET A 198 -13.22 4.98 4.84
CA MET A 198 -11.76 4.94 4.76
C MET A 198 -11.19 6.03 3.86
N ARG A 199 -11.86 6.39 2.76
CA ARG A 199 -11.50 7.55 1.95
C ARG A 199 -11.61 8.86 2.74
N THR A 200 -12.71 9.04 3.46
CA THR A 200 -12.92 10.23 4.30
C THR A 200 -11.84 10.33 5.39
N TRP A 201 -11.48 9.20 6.00
CA TRP A 201 -10.38 9.13 6.95
C TRP A 201 -9.04 9.51 6.31
N PHE A 202 -8.71 8.94 5.15
CA PHE A 202 -7.46 9.23 4.44
C PHE A 202 -7.34 10.71 4.11
N GLU A 203 -8.38 11.31 3.54
CA GLU A 203 -8.39 12.74 3.22
C GLU A 203 -8.24 13.64 4.45
N SER A 204 -8.91 13.27 5.55
CA SER A 204 -8.79 13.99 6.81
C SER A 204 -7.34 13.97 7.32
N VAL A 205 -6.71 12.80 7.35
CA VAL A 205 -5.31 12.66 7.79
C VAL A 205 -4.36 13.40 6.82
N TRP A 206 -4.57 13.23 5.51
CA TRP A 206 -3.79 13.89 4.46
C TRP A 206 -3.83 15.42 4.57
N LYS A 207 -5.00 15.97 4.89
CA LYS A 207 -5.21 17.42 4.99
C LYS A 207 -4.68 18.01 6.29
N TYR A 208 -4.90 17.34 7.42
CA TYR A 208 -4.71 17.96 8.74
C TYR A 208 -3.45 17.51 9.48
N LEU A 209 -2.92 16.32 9.17
CA LEU A 209 -1.79 15.74 9.92
C LEU A 209 -0.54 15.53 9.07
N ALA A 210 -0.70 15.37 7.75
CA ALA A 210 0.40 15.02 6.86
C ALA A 210 1.32 16.23 6.62
N LYS A 211 2.62 16.00 6.80
CA LYS A 211 3.70 16.97 6.54
C LYS A 211 4.56 16.53 5.36
#